data_AF-A0A924NDG3-F1
#
_entry.id   AF-A0A924NDG3-F1
#
_cell.length_a   1.000
_cell.length_b   1.000
_cell.length_c   1.000
_cell.angle_alpha   90.00
_cell.angle_beta   90.00
_cell.angle_gamma   90.00
#
_symmetry.space_group_name_H-M   'P 1'
#
loop_
_entity.id
_entity.type
_entity.pdbx_description
1 polymer ?
#
loop_
_entity_poly.entity_id
_entity_poly.type
_entity_poly.pdbx_seq_one_letter_code
_entity_poly.pdbx_strand_id
1 'polypeptide(L)'
;MTAAATLIIFSVGLFAGAALMLAAVTVLKRTSGSDTSAATTQLGNLLDPLREELERYDQRLTSFDRERAMQFGALSEQLHMVAAASEGLRDQTHQLSSALRTPSVRGRWGEVQLRRVVELAGMAEHCDFDTQVTTQGESLDGETRRLRPDMVVRLPGGRSVIVDAKAPLSAYPDANTATDERERTRLPRAHAAQLRSHVDALAR
;
A
#
# COMPACT_ATOMS: atom_id res chain seq x y z
N MET A 1 24.43 -12.08 7.39
CA MET A 1 25.36 -12.58 8.42
C MET A 1 26.51 -13.26 7.70
N THR A 2 27.70 -12.67 7.78
CA THR A 2 28.87 -12.99 6.94
C THR A 2 29.51 -14.31 7.35
N ALA A 3 29.99 -15.10 6.38
CA ALA A 3 30.62 -16.41 6.56
C ALA A 3 31.78 -16.44 7.59
N ALA A 4 32.38 -15.29 7.88
CA ALA A 4 33.37 -15.13 8.95
C ALA A 4 32.79 -15.39 10.35
N ALA A 5 31.54 -15.02 10.62
CA ALA A 5 30.92 -15.19 11.94
C ALA A 5 30.61 -16.67 12.25
N THR A 6 30.18 -17.44 11.25
CA THR A 6 29.96 -18.88 11.39
C THR A 6 31.26 -19.66 11.58
N LEU A 7 32.36 -19.24 10.92
CA LEU A 7 33.68 -19.87 11.09
C LEU A 7 34.27 -19.63 12.49
N ILE A 8 34.06 -18.44 13.07
CA ILE A 8 34.50 -18.12 14.43
C ILE A 8 33.72 -18.94 15.46
N ILE A 9 32.40 -19.05 15.32
CA ILE A 9 31.57 -19.85 16.24
C ILE A 9 31.98 -21.33 16.19
N PHE A 10 32.24 -21.88 15.00
CA PHE A 10 32.62 -23.27 14.84
C PHE A 10 34.02 -23.58 15.40
N SER A 11 34.99 -22.67 15.18
CA SER A 11 36.35 -22.83 15.71
C SER A 11 36.40 -22.70 17.24
N VAL A 12 35.67 -21.74 17.82
CA VAL A 12 35.56 -21.60 19.29
C VAL A 12 34.90 -22.83 19.92
N GLY A 13 33.85 -23.38 19.30
CA GLY A 13 33.19 -24.59 19.76
C GLY A 13 34.10 -25.83 19.73
N LEU A 14 34.91 -25.99 18.68
CA LEU A 14 35.85 -27.10 18.53
C LEU A 14 36.98 -27.04 19.58
N PHE A 15 37.53 -25.84 19.82
CA PHE A 15 38.58 -25.64 20.83
C PHE A 15 38.06 -25.84 22.26
N ALA A 16 36.86 -25.34 22.57
CA ALA A 16 36.23 -25.54 23.87
C ALA A 16 35.94 -27.04 24.12
N GLY A 17 35.42 -27.75 23.11
CA GLY A 17 35.17 -29.19 23.19
C GLY A 17 36.45 -30.00 23.38
N ALA A 18 37.53 -29.68 22.67
CA ALA A 18 38.83 -30.33 22.82
C ALA A 18 39.46 -30.09 24.20
N ALA A 19 39.36 -28.87 24.72
CA ALA A 19 39.84 -28.53 26.07
C ALA A 19 39.06 -29.29 27.15
N LEU A 20 37.74 -29.40 27.00
CA LEU A 20 36.88 -30.15 27.92
C LEU A 20 37.19 -31.66 27.90
N MET A 21 37.41 -32.22 26.70
CA MET A 21 37.83 -33.62 26.51
C MET A 21 39.19 -33.88 27.17
N LEU A 22 40.16 -33.00 26.94
CA LEU A 22 41.49 -33.14 27.52
C LEU A 22 41.45 -33.06 29.04
N ALA A 23 40.69 -32.10 29.59
CA ALA A 23 40.45 -31.96 31.02
C ALA A 23 39.81 -33.23 31.62
N ALA A 24 38.74 -33.74 30.99
CA ALA A 24 38.07 -34.97 31.41
C ALA A 24 39.00 -36.18 31.40
N VAL A 25 39.83 -36.32 30.35
CA VAL A 25 40.81 -37.41 30.24
C VAL A 25 41.93 -37.30 31.29
N THR A 26 42.42 -36.08 31.58
CA THR A 26 43.42 -35.88 32.64
C THR A 26 42.86 -36.14 34.04
N VAL A 27 41.59 -35.83 34.27
CA VAL A 27 40.91 -36.11 35.55
C VAL A 27 40.69 -37.62 35.71
N LEU A 28 40.21 -38.30 34.66
CA LEU A 28 39.98 -39.75 34.67
C LEU A 28 41.27 -40.55 34.92
N LYS A 29 42.42 -40.05 34.44
CA LYS A 29 43.73 -40.65 34.72
C LYS A 29 44.23 -40.40 36.14
N ARG A 30 43.77 -39.34 36.82
CA ARG A 30 44.14 -39.02 38.21
C ARG A 30 43.27 -39.74 39.23
N THR A 31 42.03 -40.09 38.90
CA THR A 31 41.07 -40.71 39.82
C THR A 31 41.18 -42.24 39.95
N SER A 32 41.99 -42.93 39.14
CA SER A 32 42.21 -44.38 39.27
C SER A 32 42.98 -44.81 40.55
N GLY A 33 43.37 -43.87 41.43
CA GLY A 33 44.21 -44.15 42.60
C GLY A 33 43.67 -43.75 43.99
N SER A 34 42.52 -43.09 44.14
CA SER A 34 42.05 -42.65 45.47
C SER A 34 40.53 -42.50 45.60
N ASP A 35 39.98 -43.07 46.67
CA ASP A 35 38.66 -42.89 47.29
C ASP A 35 37.49 -42.34 46.45
N THR A 36 36.59 -43.27 46.08
CA THR A 36 35.38 -43.09 45.26
C THR A 36 34.41 -42.02 45.77
N SER A 37 34.42 -41.67 47.05
CA SER A 37 33.50 -40.68 47.66
C SER A 37 33.99 -39.21 47.48
N ALA A 38 35.30 -39.00 47.44
CA ALA A 38 35.88 -37.69 47.15
C ALA A 38 35.81 -37.38 45.64
N ALA A 39 35.98 -38.41 44.81
CA ALA A 39 35.89 -38.31 43.36
C ALA A 39 34.47 -37.96 42.87
N THR A 40 33.41 -38.51 43.47
CA THR A 40 32.02 -38.17 43.13
C THR A 40 31.66 -36.73 43.51
N THR A 41 32.13 -36.26 44.67
CA THR A 41 31.88 -34.88 45.14
C THR A 41 32.63 -33.85 44.27
N GLN A 42 33.88 -34.14 43.88
CA GLN A 42 34.64 -33.27 42.98
C GLN A 42 34.09 -33.27 41.55
N LEU A 43 33.58 -34.41 41.07
CA LEU A 43 32.93 -34.50 39.77
C LEU A 43 31.60 -33.72 39.75
N GLY A 44 30.83 -33.75 40.85
CA GLY A 44 29.63 -32.92 41.02
C GLY A 44 29.94 -31.42 40.89
N ASN A 45 30.94 -30.93 41.63
CA ASN A 45 31.36 -29.52 41.58
C ASN A 45 31.87 -29.09 40.19
N LEU A 46 32.41 -30.01 39.38
CA LEU A 46 32.84 -29.74 38.01
C LEU A 46 31.68 -29.77 36.99
N LEU A 47 30.59 -30.48 37.30
CA LEU A 47 29.41 -30.61 36.43
C LEU A 47 28.30 -29.59 36.76
N ASP A 48 28.29 -29.03 37.96
CA ASP A 48 27.39 -27.94 38.35
C ASP A 48 27.38 -26.75 37.38
N PRO A 49 28.54 -26.19 36.97
CA PRO A 49 28.54 -25.10 35.98
C PRO A 49 27.95 -25.52 34.63
N LEU A 50 28.09 -26.80 34.22
CA LEU A 50 27.49 -27.30 32.98
C LEU A 50 25.96 -27.39 33.09
N ARG A 51 25.47 -27.83 34.25
CA ARG A 51 24.03 -27.90 34.53
C ARG A 51 23.42 -26.50 34.50
N GLU A 52 24.08 -25.53 35.12
CA GLU A 52 23.65 -24.13 35.14
C GLU A 52 23.67 -23.50 33.74
N GLU A 53 24.68 -23.81 32.92
CA GLU A 53 24.76 -23.34 31.53
C GLU A 53 23.64 -23.93 30.66
N LEU A 54 23.33 -25.22 30.82
CA LEU A 54 22.24 -25.90 30.11
C LEU A 54 20.88 -25.35 30.51
N GLU A 55 20.68 -25.06 31.80
CA GLU A 55 19.43 -24.49 32.32
C GLU A 55 19.23 -23.06 31.80
N ARG A 56 20.29 -22.24 31.73
CA ARG A 56 20.26 -20.93 31.07
C ARG A 56 20.00 -21.04 29.57
N TYR A 57 20.54 -22.07 28.91
CA TYR A 57 20.32 -22.28 27.48
C TYR A 57 18.86 -22.66 27.18
N ASP A 58 18.27 -23.54 27.99
CA ASP A 58 16.85 -23.92 27.88
C ASP A 58 15.92 -22.71 28.10
N GLN A 59 16.22 -21.88 29.11
CA GLN A 59 15.50 -20.63 29.34
C GLN A 59 15.60 -19.66 28.15
N ARG A 60 16.79 -19.54 27.53
CA ARG A 60 17.00 -18.69 26.34
C ARG A 60 16.31 -19.24 25.09
N LEU A 61 16.28 -20.56 24.92
CA LEU A 61 15.55 -21.19 23.82
C LEU A 61 14.05 -20.97 23.94
N THR A 62 13.49 -21.22 25.12
CA THR A 62 12.05 -21.01 25.35
C THR A 62 11.65 -19.55 25.23
N SER A 63 12.49 -18.60 25.66
CA SER A 63 12.24 -17.17 25.42
C SER A 63 12.32 -16.82 23.94
N PHE A 64 13.30 -17.35 23.22
CA PHE A 64 13.47 -17.10 21.78
C PHE A 64 12.30 -17.67 20.96
N ASP A 65 11.84 -18.88 21.27
CA ASP A 65 10.67 -19.48 20.61
C ASP A 65 9.39 -18.69 20.89
N ARG A 66 9.21 -18.20 22.12
CA ARG A 66 8.10 -17.28 22.45
C ARG A 66 8.17 -15.98 21.66
N GLU A 67 9.33 -15.32 21.63
CA GLU A 67 9.53 -14.08 20.85
C GLU A 67 9.24 -14.30 19.37
N ARG A 68 9.73 -15.42 18.82
CA ARG A 68 9.50 -15.77 17.43
C ARG A 68 8.03 -16.04 17.14
N ALA A 69 7.32 -16.74 18.02
CA ALA A 69 5.88 -16.95 17.91
C ALA A 69 5.09 -15.62 17.96
N MET A 70 5.47 -14.71 18.87
CA MET A 70 4.87 -13.37 18.94
C MET A 70 5.11 -12.56 17.67
N GLN A 71 6.33 -12.57 17.13
CA GLN A 71 6.67 -11.88 15.89
C GLN A 71 5.91 -12.43 14.69
N PHE A 72 5.77 -13.75 14.57
CA PHE A 72 4.96 -14.36 13.52
C PHE A 72 3.47 -14.02 13.65
N GLY A 73 2.93 -14.00 14.87
CA GLY A 73 1.56 -13.56 15.12
C GLY A 73 1.34 -12.11 14.67
N ALA A 74 2.23 -11.20 15.07
CA ALA A 74 2.17 -9.79 14.67
C ALA A 74 2.28 -9.61 13.15
N LEU A 75 3.15 -10.38 12.48
CA LEU A 75 3.27 -10.34 11.03
C LEU A 75 2.01 -10.87 10.33
N SER A 76 1.43 -11.97 10.83
CA SER A 76 0.18 -12.52 10.30
C SER A 76 -0.96 -11.51 10.40
N GLU A 77 -1.05 -10.79 11.54
CA GLU A 77 -2.04 -9.73 11.74
C GLU A 77 -1.83 -8.57 10.76
N GLN A 78 -0.59 -8.13 10.57
CA GLN A 78 -0.28 -7.09 9.58
C GLN A 78 -0.64 -7.52 8.16
N LEU A 79 -0.34 -8.76 7.77
CA LEU A 79 -0.73 -9.29 6.47
C LEU A 79 -2.26 -9.35 6.31
N HIS A 80 -2.99 -9.71 7.36
CA HIS A 80 -4.44 -9.72 7.35
C HIS A 80 -5.01 -8.30 7.18
N MET A 81 -4.45 -7.32 7.89
CA MET A 81 -4.81 -5.90 7.75
C MET A 81 -4.54 -5.38 6.34
N VAL A 82 -3.40 -5.73 5.73
CA VAL A 82 -3.08 -5.34 4.35
C VAL A 82 -4.03 -6.00 3.35
N ALA A 83 -4.38 -7.27 3.55
CA ALA A 83 -5.35 -7.98 2.71
C ALA A 83 -6.73 -7.31 2.78
N ALA A 84 -7.22 -7.04 3.99
CA ALA A 84 -8.49 -6.36 4.21
C ALA A 84 -8.51 -4.94 3.61
N ALA A 85 -7.43 -4.17 3.77
CA ALA A 85 -7.29 -2.85 3.16
C ALA A 85 -7.27 -2.91 1.63
N SER A 86 -6.61 -3.92 1.06
CA SER A 86 -6.56 -4.13 -0.39
C SER A 86 -7.92 -4.50 -0.96
N GLU A 87 -8.69 -5.32 -0.25
CA GLU A 87 -10.07 -5.67 -0.62
C GLU A 87 -10.98 -4.44 -0.55
N GLY A 88 -10.92 -3.67 0.54
CA GLY A 88 -11.67 -2.42 0.66
C GLY A 88 -11.34 -1.40 -0.43
N LEU A 89 -10.07 -1.24 -0.79
CA LEU A 89 -9.64 -0.37 -1.88
C LEU A 89 -10.19 -0.84 -3.23
N ARG A 90 -10.17 -2.15 -3.48
CA ARG A 90 -10.71 -2.75 -4.70
C ARG A 90 -12.21 -2.50 -4.82
N ASP A 91 -12.96 -2.63 -3.74
CA ASP A 91 -14.40 -2.36 -3.70
C ASP A 91 -14.71 -0.88 -3.96
N GLN A 92 -14.00 0.05 -3.31
CA GLN A 92 -14.15 1.48 -3.56
C GLN A 92 -13.82 1.85 -5.01
N THR A 93 -12.77 1.26 -5.57
CA THR A 93 -12.39 1.47 -6.97
C THR A 93 -13.47 0.94 -7.93
N HIS A 94 -14.07 -0.21 -7.61
CA HIS A 94 -15.17 -0.76 -8.39
C HIS A 94 -16.42 0.12 -8.30
N GLN A 95 -16.76 0.63 -7.11
CA GLN A 95 -17.85 1.58 -6.92
C GLN A 95 -17.62 2.87 -7.69
N LEU A 96 -16.41 3.44 -7.65
CA LEU A 96 -16.05 4.63 -8.43
C LEU A 96 -16.14 4.37 -9.93
N SER A 97 -15.59 3.26 -10.42
CA SER A 97 -15.66 2.87 -11.83
C SER A 97 -17.12 2.73 -12.31
N SER A 98 -17.95 2.10 -11.48
CA SER A 98 -19.38 1.92 -11.74
C SER A 98 -20.12 3.26 -11.72
N ALA A 99 -19.82 4.12 -10.76
CA ALA A 99 -20.37 5.46 -10.65
C ALA A 99 -20.03 6.34 -11.86
N LEU A 100 -18.79 6.27 -12.37
CA LEU A 100 -18.35 7.01 -13.56
C LEU A 100 -19.03 6.52 -14.86
N ARG A 101 -19.64 5.33 -14.87
CA ARG A 101 -20.49 4.87 -16.00
C ARG A 101 -21.85 5.57 -16.01
N THR A 102 -22.40 5.91 -14.84
CA THR A 102 -23.69 6.61 -14.73
C THR A 102 -23.57 8.08 -15.15
N PRO A 103 -24.40 8.58 -16.10
CA PRO A 103 -24.29 9.95 -16.61
C PRO A 103 -24.40 11.05 -15.55
N SER A 104 -25.32 10.93 -14.60
CA SER A 104 -25.53 11.95 -13.56
C SER A 104 -24.34 12.08 -12.61
N VAL A 105 -23.77 10.95 -12.19
CA VAL A 105 -22.63 10.93 -11.24
C VAL A 105 -21.35 11.40 -11.93
N ARG A 106 -21.14 10.99 -13.19
CA ARG A 106 -20.02 11.48 -14.01
C ARG A 106 -20.08 12.99 -14.22
N GLY A 107 -21.27 13.55 -14.48
CA GLY A 107 -21.47 14.99 -14.57
C GLY A 107 -21.02 15.70 -13.30
N ARG A 108 -21.52 15.24 -12.14
CA ARG A 108 -21.15 15.84 -10.84
C ARG A 108 -19.67 15.69 -10.50
N TRP A 109 -19.03 14.57 -10.87
CA TRP A 109 -17.58 14.41 -10.72
C TRP A 109 -16.80 15.36 -11.63
N GLY A 110 -17.28 15.56 -12.86
CA GLY A 110 -16.74 16.55 -13.79
C GLY A 110 -16.80 17.98 -13.24
N GLU A 111 -17.92 18.37 -12.63
CA GLU A 111 -18.08 19.69 -11.98
C GLU A 111 -17.09 19.88 -10.83
N VAL A 112 -16.91 18.87 -9.98
CA VAL A 112 -15.93 18.91 -8.86
C VAL A 112 -14.51 19.01 -9.40
N GLN A 113 -14.19 18.24 -10.45
CA GLN A 113 -12.87 18.28 -11.06
C GLN A 113 -12.60 19.63 -11.74
N LEU A 114 -13.60 20.21 -12.38
CA LEU A 114 -13.52 21.55 -12.97
C LEU A 114 -13.22 22.60 -11.90
N ARG A 115 -13.93 22.56 -10.75
CA ARG A 115 -13.63 23.44 -9.59
C ARG A 115 -12.17 23.29 -9.14
N ARG A 116 -11.70 22.06 -8.96
CA ARG A 116 -10.31 21.81 -8.54
C ARG A 116 -9.28 22.35 -9.53
N VAL A 117 -9.54 22.25 -10.83
CA VAL A 117 -8.61 22.74 -11.86
C VAL A 117 -8.46 24.26 -11.78
N VAL A 118 -9.56 25.01 -11.60
CA VAL A 118 -9.49 26.48 -11.49
C VAL A 118 -8.88 26.93 -10.15
N GLU A 119 -9.18 26.22 -9.05
CA GLU A 119 -8.54 26.46 -7.75
C GLU A 119 -7.02 26.26 -7.85
N LEU A 120 -6.56 25.19 -8.51
CA LEU A 120 -5.14 24.92 -8.74
C LEU A 120 -4.49 25.95 -9.68
N ALA A 121 -5.27 26.57 -10.58
CA ALA A 121 -4.81 27.70 -11.38
C ALA A 121 -4.72 29.01 -10.59
N GLY A 122 -5.04 28.99 -9.29
CA GLY A 122 -4.97 30.14 -8.39
C GLY A 122 -6.24 30.99 -8.33
N MET A 123 -7.35 30.49 -8.89
CA MET A 123 -8.62 31.20 -8.89
C MET A 123 -9.40 30.93 -7.60
N ALA A 124 -10.01 31.97 -7.02
CA ALA A 124 -10.84 31.86 -5.84
C ALA A 124 -12.33 31.79 -6.19
N GLU A 125 -13.05 30.84 -5.56
CA GLU A 125 -14.50 30.74 -5.67
C GLU A 125 -15.17 32.05 -5.20
N HIS A 126 -16.23 32.47 -5.87
CA HIS A 126 -16.96 33.73 -5.65
C HIS A 126 -16.20 35.02 -5.95
N CYS A 127 -14.89 34.97 -6.19
CA CYS A 127 -14.12 36.11 -6.69
C CYS A 127 -13.87 35.98 -8.20
N ASP A 128 -13.20 34.90 -8.57
CA ASP A 128 -12.73 34.68 -9.94
C ASP A 128 -13.66 33.75 -10.72
N PHE A 129 -14.43 32.88 -10.05
CA PHE A 129 -15.40 32.02 -10.70
C PHE A 129 -16.61 31.72 -9.80
N ASP A 130 -17.73 31.35 -10.43
CA ASP A 130 -18.88 30.73 -9.77
C ASP A 130 -19.25 29.43 -10.48
N THR A 131 -19.72 28.46 -9.71
CA THR A 131 -20.25 27.20 -10.22
C THR A 131 -21.78 27.23 -10.27
N GLN A 132 -22.39 26.57 -11.26
CA GLN A 132 -23.84 26.37 -11.35
C GLN A 132 -24.74 27.64 -11.34
N VAL A 133 -24.23 28.77 -11.84
CA VAL A 133 -25.03 30.01 -11.95
C VAL A 133 -26.15 29.80 -12.95
N THR A 134 -27.40 29.98 -12.52
CA THR A 134 -28.55 29.97 -13.44
C THR A 134 -28.66 31.36 -14.06
N THR A 135 -28.27 31.49 -15.32
CA THR A 135 -28.30 32.76 -16.05
C THR A 135 -29.43 32.74 -17.06
N GLN A 136 -30.08 33.88 -17.26
CA GLN A 136 -31.02 34.07 -18.37
C GLN A 136 -30.23 34.60 -19.56
N GLY A 137 -30.25 33.90 -20.69
CA GLY A 137 -29.68 34.41 -21.94
C GLY A 137 -30.78 34.56 -22.99
N GLU A 138 -30.70 35.59 -23.80
CA GLU A 138 -31.58 35.77 -24.95
C GLU A 138 -31.10 34.87 -26.09
N SER A 139 -31.99 34.05 -26.63
CA SER A 139 -31.77 33.31 -27.86
C SER A 139 -31.69 34.29 -29.04
N LEU A 140 -31.07 33.87 -30.16
CA LEU A 140 -31.05 34.62 -31.43
C LEU A 140 -32.46 34.98 -31.92
N ASP A 141 -33.48 34.26 -31.46
CA ASP A 141 -34.90 34.45 -31.78
C ASP A 141 -35.65 35.34 -30.77
N GLY A 142 -34.96 35.95 -29.81
CA GLY A 142 -35.55 36.85 -28.80
C GLY A 142 -36.22 36.17 -27.60
N GLU A 143 -36.19 34.84 -27.51
CA GLU A 143 -36.69 34.10 -26.35
C GLU A 143 -35.66 34.06 -25.20
N THR A 144 -36.10 34.37 -23.99
CA THR A 144 -35.29 34.23 -22.78
C THR A 144 -35.13 32.74 -22.43
N ARG A 145 -33.95 32.17 -22.72
CA ARG A 145 -33.60 30.79 -22.38
C ARG A 145 -32.81 30.77 -21.08
N ARG A 146 -33.26 29.95 -20.13
CA ARG A 146 -32.51 29.67 -18.90
C ARG A 146 -31.31 28.78 -19.24
N LEU A 147 -30.12 29.36 -19.15
CA LEU A 147 -28.85 28.68 -19.35
C LEU A 147 -28.24 28.37 -17.98
N ARG A 148 -27.72 27.15 -17.85
CA ARG A 148 -27.06 26.71 -16.62
C ARG A 148 -25.70 26.14 -16.99
N PRO A 149 -24.70 27.01 -17.24
CA PRO A 149 -23.33 26.56 -17.48
C PRO A 149 -22.75 25.89 -16.24
N ASP A 150 -21.77 25.01 -16.44
CA ASP A 150 -21.07 24.34 -15.34
C ASP A 150 -20.28 25.34 -14.49
N MET A 151 -19.66 26.35 -15.14
CA MET A 151 -18.90 27.40 -14.47
C MET A 151 -18.91 28.73 -15.25
N VAL A 152 -18.87 29.85 -14.52
CA VAL A 152 -18.67 31.19 -15.06
C VAL A 152 -17.42 31.78 -14.43
N VAL A 153 -16.43 32.11 -15.25
CA VAL A 153 -15.18 32.76 -14.85
C VAL A 153 -15.28 34.25 -15.09
N ARG A 154 -15.02 35.06 -14.07
CA ARG A 154 -14.92 36.52 -14.15
C ARG A 154 -13.51 36.92 -14.57
N LEU A 155 -13.42 37.83 -15.53
CA LEU A 155 -12.17 38.39 -16.00
C LEU A 155 -12.10 39.89 -15.69
N PRO A 156 -10.88 40.47 -15.63
CA PRO A 156 -10.69 41.91 -15.53
C PRO A 156 -11.41 42.67 -16.67
N GLY A 157 -11.94 43.84 -16.33
CA GLY A 157 -12.70 44.68 -17.26
C GLY A 157 -14.18 44.28 -17.39
N GLY A 158 -14.74 43.56 -16.41
CA GLY A 158 -16.16 43.18 -16.39
C GLY A 158 -16.54 42.11 -17.42
N ARG A 159 -15.55 41.40 -17.96
CA ARG A 159 -15.76 40.32 -18.93
C ARG A 159 -16.00 39.01 -18.20
N SER A 160 -16.71 38.08 -18.85
CA SER A 160 -16.95 36.74 -18.31
C SER A 160 -16.69 35.68 -19.37
N VAL A 161 -16.12 34.55 -18.95
CA VAL A 161 -15.96 33.34 -19.76
C VAL A 161 -16.91 32.29 -19.21
N ILE A 162 -17.76 31.76 -20.07
CA ILE A 162 -18.69 30.68 -19.73
C ILE A 162 -18.02 29.36 -20.07
N VAL A 163 -18.02 28.41 -19.15
CA VAL A 163 -17.38 27.10 -19.28
C VAL A 163 -18.42 25.99 -19.13
N ASP A 164 -18.52 25.14 -20.15
CA ASP A 164 -19.29 23.87 -20.16
C ASP A 164 -18.27 22.73 -20.27
N ALA A 165 -18.23 21.86 -19.27
CA ALA A 165 -17.23 20.80 -19.15
C ALA A 165 -17.91 19.43 -19.27
N LYS A 166 -17.88 18.85 -20.48
CA LYS A 166 -18.41 17.52 -20.72
C LYS A 166 -17.30 16.48 -20.89
N ALA A 167 -17.44 15.35 -20.21
CA ALA A 167 -16.55 14.20 -20.32
C ALA A 167 -17.28 13.00 -20.95
N PRO A 168 -17.23 12.80 -22.29
CA PRO A 168 -17.77 11.60 -22.93
C PRO A 168 -16.89 10.38 -22.59
N LEU A 169 -17.19 9.73 -21.47
CA LEU A 169 -16.39 8.65 -20.88
C LEU A 169 -17.01 7.25 -21.08
N SER A 170 -17.98 7.05 -21.97
CA SER A 170 -18.67 5.75 -22.04
C SER A 170 -17.78 4.64 -22.62
N ALA A 171 -17.03 4.92 -23.69
CA ALA A 171 -16.20 3.91 -24.36
C ALA A 171 -14.82 3.70 -23.69
N TYR A 172 -14.37 4.62 -22.83
CA TYR A 172 -13.03 4.57 -22.24
C TYR A 172 -12.86 3.47 -21.16
N PRO A 173 -13.76 3.34 -20.17
CA PRO A 173 -13.71 2.24 -19.20
C PRO A 173 -13.80 0.87 -19.88
N ASP A 174 -14.68 0.75 -20.87
CA ASP A 174 -14.86 -0.50 -21.62
C ASP A 174 -13.57 -0.85 -22.39
N ALA A 175 -12.90 0.14 -23.00
CA ALA A 175 -11.61 -0.06 -23.67
C ALA A 175 -10.53 -0.57 -22.70
N ASN A 176 -10.49 -0.03 -21.48
CA ASN A 176 -9.51 -0.43 -20.46
C ASN A 176 -9.76 -1.85 -19.92
N THR A 177 -11.00 -2.31 -19.93
CA THR A 177 -11.38 -3.67 -19.47
C THR A 177 -11.49 -4.69 -20.60
N ALA A 178 -11.29 -4.29 -21.86
CA ALA A 178 -11.46 -5.17 -23.01
C ALA A 178 -10.38 -6.25 -23.06
N THR A 179 -10.83 -7.51 -23.08
CA THR A 179 -9.96 -8.70 -23.22
C THR A 179 -9.89 -9.20 -24.66
N ASP A 180 -10.91 -8.92 -25.48
CA ASP A 180 -10.93 -9.24 -26.92
C ASP A 180 -10.14 -8.21 -27.72
N GLU A 181 -9.22 -8.67 -28.56
CA GLU A 181 -8.37 -7.86 -29.43
C GLU A 181 -9.18 -6.97 -30.39
N ARG A 182 -10.35 -7.45 -30.83
CA ARG A 182 -11.25 -6.66 -31.68
C ARG A 182 -11.80 -5.45 -30.94
N GLU A 183 -12.23 -5.64 -29.70
CA GLU A 183 -12.75 -4.58 -28.85
C GLU A 183 -11.66 -3.61 -28.41
N ARG A 184 -10.43 -4.10 -28.15
CA ARG A 184 -9.26 -3.25 -27.85
C ARG A 184 -8.93 -2.26 -28.97
N THR A 185 -9.24 -2.60 -30.22
CA THR A 185 -9.06 -1.68 -31.36
C THR A 185 -10.28 -0.79 -31.57
N ARG A 186 -11.50 -1.31 -31.37
CA ARG A 186 -12.76 -0.61 -31.67
C ARG A 186 -13.10 0.48 -30.64
N LEU A 187 -12.97 0.18 -29.35
CA LEU A 187 -13.44 1.05 -28.27
C LEU A 187 -12.65 2.37 -28.16
N PRO A 188 -11.31 2.41 -28.32
CA PRO A 188 -10.56 3.67 -28.36
C PRO A 188 -10.98 4.56 -29.53
N ARG A 189 -11.24 3.98 -30.71
CA ARG A 189 -11.74 4.73 -31.88
C ARG A 189 -13.14 5.29 -31.63
N ALA A 190 -14.01 4.50 -30.99
CA ALA A 190 -15.34 4.97 -30.60
C ALA A 190 -15.26 6.13 -29.59
N HIS A 191 -14.36 6.06 -28.61
CA HIS A 191 -14.13 7.15 -27.65
C HIS A 191 -13.67 8.43 -28.36
N ALA A 192 -12.69 8.34 -29.26
CA ALA A 192 -12.22 9.47 -30.05
C ALA A 192 -13.33 10.09 -30.92
N ALA A 193 -14.18 9.24 -31.53
CA ALA A 193 -15.32 9.71 -32.31
C ALA A 193 -16.37 10.44 -31.47
N GLN A 194 -16.66 9.95 -30.25
CA GLN A 194 -17.56 10.61 -29.30
C GLN A 194 -17.05 11.98 -28.86
N LEU A 195 -15.73 12.08 -28.56
CA LEU A 195 -15.07 13.35 -28.27
C LEU A 195 -15.22 14.34 -29.42
N ARG A 196 -14.87 13.92 -30.63
CA ARG A 196 -14.94 14.76 -31.83
C ARG A 196 -16.36 15.24 -32.10
N SER A 197 -17.33 14.33 -32.07
CA SER A 197 -18.75 14.68 -32.26
C SER A 197 -19.24 15.68 -31.23
N HIS A 198 -18.72 15.64 -30.00
CA HIS A 198 -19.11 16.60 -28.98
C HIS A 198 -18.48 17.98 -29.21
N VAL A 199 -17.20 18.04 -29.58
CA VAL A 199 -16.53 19.28 -29.99
C VAL A 199 -17.26 19.93 -31.17
N ASP A 200 -17.61 19.14 -32.18
CA ASP A 200 -18.33 19.62 -33.37
C ASP A 200 -19.75 20.15 -33.02
N ALA A 201 -20.37 19.63 -31.96
CA ALA A 201 -21.66 20.10 -31.47
C ALA A 201 -21.57 21.40 -30.66
N LEU A 202 -20.45 21.64 -29.97
CA LEU A 202 -20.20 22.89 -29.24
C LEU A 202 -19.70 24.03 -30.13
N ALA A 203 -19.10 23.70 -31.28
CA ALA A 203 -18.58 24.68 -32.24
C ALA A 203 -19.67 25.31 -33.14
N ARG A 204 -20.91 24.82 -33.07
CA ARG A 204 -22.07 25.34 -33.80
C ARG A 204 -22.92 26.23 -32.91
#